data_AF-A0AAW0HA46-F1
#
_entry.id   AF-A0AAW0HA46-F1
#
_cell.length_a   1.000
_cell.length_b   1.000
_cell.length_c   1.000
_cell.angle_alpha   90.00
_cell.angle_beta   90.00
_cell.angle_gamma   90.00
#
_symmetry.space_group_name_H-M   'P 1'
#
loop_
_entity.id
_entity.type
_entity.pdbx_description
1 polymer ?
#
loop_
_entity_poly.entity_id
_entity_poly.type
_entity_poly.pdbx_seq_one_letter_code
_entity_poly.pdbx_strand_id
1 'polypeptide(L)' 'MIFLLRQISSSTRTEKSNRYSITFRKSAKSISLVISASQVEDSAKYFCALWELTHSV' A
#
# COMPACT_ATOMS: atom_id res chain seq x y z
N MET A 1 -13.54 1.36 -8.44
CA MET A 1 -12.46 1.06 -7.48
C MET A 1 -11.14 1.35 -8.18
N ILE A 2 -10.29 2.22 -7.64
CA ILE A 2 -9.03 2.65 -8.27
C ILE A 2 -7.87 1.97 -7.53
N PHE A 3 -6.97 1.35 -8.29
CA PHE A 3 -5.75 0.77 -7.74
C PHE A 3 -4.69 1.86 -7.58
N LEU A 4 -4.24 2.09 -6.34
CA LEU A 4 -3.27 3.15 -6.05
C LEU A 4 -1.83 2.66 -6.17
N LEU A 5 -1.46 1.68 -5.34
CA LEU A 5 -0.08 1.23 -5.18
C LEU A 5 -0.05 -0.23 -4.71
N ARG A 6 1.03 -0.93 -5.09
CA ARG A 6 1.37 -2.27 -4.58
C ARG A 6 2.85 -2.31 -4.24
N GLN A 7 3.14 -2.93 -3.09
CA GLN A 7 4.48 -3.24 -2.66
C GLN A 7 4.59 -4.75 -2.48
N ILE A 8 5.66 -5.33 -3.02
CA ILE A 8 5.97 -6.75 -2.83
C ILE A 8 6.61 -6.91 -1.45
N SER A 9 6.26 -7.97 -0.72
CA SER A 9 6.73 -8.21 0.65
C SER A 9 8.25 -8.42 0.79
N SER A 10 8.95 -8.72 -0.31
CA SER A 10 10.42 -8.78 -0.38
C SER A 10 11.07 -7.40 -0.49
N SER A 11 10.33 -6.37 -0.90
CA SER A 11 10.83 -4.99 -0.98
C SER A 11 10.75 -4.35 0.40
N THR A 12 11.90 -3.91 0.91
CA THR A 12 12.01 -3.10 2.14
C THR A 12 11.87 -1.60 1.86
N ARG A 13 11.78 -1.21 0.58
CA ARG A 13 11.71 0.18 0.16
C ARG A 13 10.28 0.70 0.16
N THR A 14 10.12 1.99 0.42
CA THR A 14 8.85 2.69 0.23
C THR A 14 8.52 2.74 -1.26
N GLU A 15 7.36 2.23 -1.66
CA GLU A 15 6.85 2.38 -3.01
C GLU A 15 6.13 3.72 -3.13
N LYS A 16 6.39 4.45 -4.22
CA LYS A 16 5.84 5.80 -4.43
C LYS A 16 5.20 5.91 -5.81
N SER A 17 4.05 6.56 -5.86
CA SER A 17 3.39 6.96 -7.10
C SER A 17 2.81 8.35 -6.89
N ASN A 18 3.43 9.35 -7.53
CA ASN A 18 3.05 10.75 -7.40
C ASN A 18 2.98 11.20 -5.91
N ARG A 19 1.77 11.53 -5.44
CA ARG A 19 1.47 11.98 -4.08
C ARG A 19 1.29 10.82 -3.10
N TYR A 20 1.13 9.60 -3.59
CA TYR A 20 0.91 8.42 -2.78
C TYR A 20 2.23 7.71 -2.50
N SER A 21 2.39 7.24 -1.28
CA SER A 21 3.49 6.35 -0.93
C SER A 21 3.02 5.29 0.05
N ILE A 22 3.47 4.05 -0.15
CA ILE A 22 3.19 2.95 0.77
C ILE A 22 4.48 2.38 1.34
N THR A 23 4.41 1.90 2.57
CA THR A 23 5.51 1.16 3.20
C THR A 23 4.94 -0.05 3.91
N PHE A 24 5.30 -1.23 3.42
CA PHE A 24 4.98 -2.50 4.08
C PHE A 24 6.06 -2.87 5.09
N ARG A 25 5.69 -2.90 6.36
CA ARG A 25 6.56 -3.28 7.48
C ARG A 25 6.26 -4.72 7.88
N LYS A 26 6.95 -5.67 7.27
CA LYS A 26 6.75 -7.12 7.49
C LYS A 26 6.86 -7.51 8.97
N SER A 27 7.86 -7.01 9.69
CA SER A 27 8.05 -7.30 11.13
C SER A 27 6.89 -6.81 11.99
N ALA A 28 6.30 -5.67 11.64
CA ALA A 28 5.18 -5.07 12.35
C ALA A 28 3.81 -5.52 11.80
N LYS A 29 3.78 -6.39 10.78
CA LYS A 29 2.57 -6.83 10.07
C LYS A 29 1.64 -5.67 9.68
N SER A 30 2.22 -4.54 9.27
CA SER A 30 1.47 -3.32 8.98
C SER A 30 1.87 -2.71 7.64
N ILE A 31 0.94 -1.97 7.06
CA ILE A 31 1.15 -1.17 5.86
C ILE A 31 0.69 0.27 6.13
N SER A 32 1.53 1.25 5.78
CA SER A 32 1.20 2.66 5.91
C SER A 32 1.02 3.28 4.52
N LEU A 33 -0.10 3.95 4.28
CA LEU A 33 -0.31 4.83 3.13
C LEU A 33 -0.10 6.28 3.57
N VAL A 34 0.78 7.00 2.88
CA VAL A 34 1.01 8.44 3.08
C VAL A 34 0.65 9.14 1.77
N ILE A 35 -0.24 10.13 1.88
CA ILE A 35 -0.69 10.99 0.77
C ILE A 35 -0.12 12.39 1.01
N SER A 36 0.85 12.81 0.21
CA SER A 36 1.40 14.17 0.28
C SER A 36 0.48 15.16 -0.43
N ALA A 37 0.35 16.37 0.13
CA ALA A 37 -0.46 17.45 -0.45
C ALA A 37 -1.88 16.99 -0.83
N SER A 38 -2.63 16.41 0.12
CA SER A 38 -3.99 15.90 -0.08
C SER A 38 -4.91 16.93 -0.73
N GLN A 39 -5.73 16.49 -1.68
CA GLN A 39 -6.71 17.29 -2.41
C GLN A 39 -8.13 16.77 -2.17
N VAL A 40 -9.15 17.49 -2.61
CA VAL A 40 -10.57 17.13 -2.37
C VAL A 40 -10.91 15.79 -3.03
N GLU A 41 -10.30 15.51 -4.17
CA GLU A 41 -10.47 14.30 -4.96
C GLU A 41 -9.93 13.05 -4.26
N ASP A 42 -9.09 13.21 -3.24
CA ASP A 42 -8.59 12.11 -2.39
C ASP A 42 -9.61 11.68 -1.32
N SER A 43 -10.72 12.39 -1.15
CA SER A 43 -11.74 12.01 -0.15
C SER A 43 -12.48 10.72 -0.55
N ALA A 44 -11.95 9.59 -0.10
CA ALA A 44 -12.50 8.27 -0.38
C ALA A 44 -12.28 7.27 0.77
N LYS A 45 -12.94 6.11 0.68
CA LYS A 45 -12.61 4.95 1.51
C LYS A 45 -11.42 4.23 0.92
N TYR A 46 -10.37 4.09 1.73
CA TYR A 46 -9.17 3.36 1.37
C TYR A 46 -9.22 1.94 1.95
N PHE A 47 -8.96 0.95 1.10
CA PHE A 47 -8.89 -0.45 1.51
C PHE A 47 -7.47 -0.96 1.29
N CYS A 48 -6.91 -1.62 2.31
CA CYS A 48 -5.69 -2.40 2.14
C CYS A 48 -6.05 -3.85 1.83
N ALA A 49 -5.29 -4.47 0.94
CA ALA A 49 -5.43 -5.88 0.59
C ALA A 49 -4.05 -6.52 0.56
N LEU A 50 -3.97 -7.75 1.05
CA LEU A 50 -2.78 -8.58 1.01
C LEU A 50 -3.08 -9.82 0.17
N TRP A 51 -2.18 -10.12 -0.77
CA TRP A 51 -2.23 -11.37 -1.51
C TRP A 51 -1.00 -12.20 -1.15
N GLU A 52 -1.25 -13.42 -0.67
CA GLU A 52 -0.23 -14.41 -0.37
C GLU A 52 -0.53 -15.65 -1.20
N LEU A 53 0.44 -16.13 -1.96
CA LEU A 53 0.33 -17.38 -2.69
C LEU A 53 0.45 -18.51 -1.67
N THR A 54 -0.68 -18.97 -1.15
CA THR A 54 -0.72 -20.16 -0.32
C THR A 54 -0.56 -21.37 -1.25
N HIS A 55 0.56 -22.07 -1.17
CA HIS A 55 0.62 -23.43 -1.69
C HIS A 55 -0.33 -24.26 -0.80
N SER A 56 -1.52 -24.57 -1.32
CA SER A 56 -2.37 -25.59 -0.74
C SER A 56 -1.60 -26.91 -0.83
N VAL A 57 -1.07 -27.35 0.32
CA VAL A 57 -0.61 -28.74 0.52
C VAL A 57 -1.79 -29.67 0.64
#